data_AF-A0A1Y2JP18-F1
#
_entry.id   AF-A0A1Y2JP18-F1
#
_cell.length_a   1.000
_cell.length_b   1.000
_cell.length_c   1.000
_cell.angle_alpha   90.00
_cell.angle_beta   90.00
_cell.angle_gamma   90.00
#
_symmetry.space_group_name_H-M   'P 1'
#
loop_
_entity.id
_entity.type
_entity.pdbx_description
1 polymer ?
#
loop_
_entity_poly.entity_id
_entity_poly.type
_entity_poly.pdbx_seq_one_letter_code
_entity_poly.pdbx_strand_id
1 'polypeptide(L)'
;MFLRGVRESTLAGSHGLQTGNWTSVFAQAKPDIGNIMASTLTGGAFAEFVNATANTSLLTHNSSLPNFAYTHPPVPTGTPILLDDILSRLPELGAQYTRWRGLPKFCPVDELRAQEPTTDIWISQKLHGFTIDRQFIEAFFTTSSPIFQSDQNNQIWYKSSTKSSDLPPFWDHRNHAFGAVGDLVLLKDFGGAQLSKPAAVLALAYILGMLVRYFPSKWMSLVRNEIGDAGLPTILLAIEYVDEWFPQLVLEHFERDLIGL
;
A
#
# COMPACT_ATOMS: atom_id res chain seq x y z
N MET A 1 19.26 0.94 -22.52
CA MET A 1 20.17 -0.14 -23.02
C MET A 1 19.76 -1.43 -22.32
N PHE A 2 18.91 -2.25 -22.94
CA PHE A 2 18.43 -3.49 -22.32
C PHE A 2 19.55 -4.52 -22.20
N LEU A 3 19.84 -4.99 -20.99
CA LEU A 3 20.75 -6.10 -20.74
C LEU A 3 20.14 -7.39 -21.30
N ARG A 4 20.42 -7.71 -22.56
CA ARG A 4 20.25 -9.07 -23.10
C ARG A 4 21.25 -10.00 -22.37
N GLY A 5 20.77 -10.84 -21.45
CA GLY A 5 21.61 -11.91 -20.89
C GLY A 5 21.33 -12.34 -19.45
N VAL A 6 20.42 -11.69 -18.72
CA VAL A 6 20.09 -12.10 -17.34
C VAL A 6 19.16 -13.31 -17.40
N ARG A 7 19.65 -14.48 -16.98
CA ARG A 7 18.87 -15.73 -16.87
C ARG A 7 18.20 -15.79 -15.50
N GLU A 8 17.04 -16.44 -15.38
CA GLU A 8 16.33 -16.66 -14.11
C GLU A 8 17.23 -17.21 -12.98
N SER A 9 18.26 -17.98 -13.35
CA SER A 9 19.27 -18.53 -12.44
C SER A 9 20.18 -17.50 -11.74
N THR A 10 20.10 -16.21 -12.11
CA THR A 10 20.85 -15.14 -11.41
C THR A 10 20.04 -14.49 -10.29
N LEU A 11 18.74 -14.76 -10.19
CA LEU A 11 17.93 -14.32 -9.06
C LEU A 11 18.33 -15.10 -7.81
N ALA A 12 18.43 -14.43 -6.67
CA ALA A 12 18.65 -15.12 -5.41
C ALA A 12 17.51 -16.12 -5.17
N GLY A 13 17.84 -17.37 -4.81
CA GLY A 13 16.87 -18.46 -4.59
C GLY A 13 15.94 -18.28 -3.37
N SER A 14 15.77 -17.06 -2.89
CA SER A 14 14.90 -16.67 -1.78
C SER A 14 13.88 -15.63 -2.25
N HIS A 15 12.65 -15.72 -1.75
CA HIS A 15 11.61 -14.73 -2.03
C HIS A 15 11.92 -13.34 -1.44
N GLY A 16 12.86 -13.24 -0.49
CA GLY A 16 13.16 -12.00 0.23
C GLY A 16 12.10 -11.58 1.26
N LEU A 17 11.12 -12.44 1.47
CA LEU A 17 10.12 -12.39 2.53
C LEU A 17 10.08 -13.74 3.24
N GLN A 18 9.78 -13.73 4.53
CA GLN A 18 9.55 -14.94 5.33
C GLN A 18 8.19 -14.87 6.04
N THR A 19 7.46 -15.98 6.08
CA THR A 19 6.25 -16.11 6.91
C THR A 19 6.63 -16.08 8.38
N GLY A 20 5.92 -15.29 9.19
CA GLY A 20 6.18 -15.16 10.62
C GLY A 20 5.19 -15.94 11.50
N ASN A 21 4.23 -15.23 12.06
CA ASN A 21 3.32 -15.66 13.14
C ASN A 21 2.15 -16.58 12.71
N TRP A 22 2.23 -17.27 11.57
CA TRP A 22 1.03 -17.85 10.96
C TRP A 22 0.45 -19.02 11.76
N THR A 23 1.32 -19.91 12.25
CA THR A 23 0.90 -21.05 13.08
C THR A 23 0.18 -20.58 14.35
N SER A 24 0.66 -19.50 14.99
CA SER A 24 0.02 -18.97 16.19
C SER A 24 -1.30 -18.28 15.90
N VAL A 25 -1.43 -17.58 14.76
CA VAL A 25 -2.71 -17.01 14.31
C VAL A 25 -3.74 -18.11 14.05
N PHE A 26 -3.37 -19.15 13.32
CA PHE A 26 -4.30 -20.23 12.95
C PHE A 26 -4.62 -21.24 14.06
N ALA A 27 -3.88 -21.19 15.17
CA ALA A 27 -4.15 -21.98 16.37
C ALA A 27 -5.24 -21.35 17.27
N GLN A 28 -5.60 -20.09 17.05
CA GLN A 28 -6.64 -19.41 17.83
C GLN A 28 -8.02 -20.01 17.58
N ALA A 29 -8.91 -19.91 18.56
CA ALA A 29 -10.29 -20.41 18.43
C ALA A 29 -11.09 -19.68 17.34
N LYS A 30 -10.78 -18.40 17.12
CA LYS A 30 -11.28 -17.56 16.03
C LYS A 30 -10.09 -16.90 15.33
N PRO A 31 -9.43 -17.62 14.39
CA PRO A 31 -8.27 -17.09 13.69
C PRO A 31 -8.59 -15.78 12.98
N ASP A 32 -7.75 -14.78 13.20
CA ASP A 32 -7.88 -13.49 12.53
C ASP A 32 -6.87 -13.38 11.37
N ILE A 33 -7.32 -13.59 10.13
CA ILE A 33 -6.39 -13.75 9.01
C ILE A 33 -5.65 -12.46 8.66
N GLY A 34 -6.23 -11.28 8.94
CA GLY A 34 -5.52 -10.01 8.74
C GLY A 34 -4.25 -9.90 9.59
N ASN A 35 -4.13 -10.69 10.66
CA ASN A 35 -2.95 -10.68 11.53
C ASN A 35 -1.82 -11.61 11.06
N ILE A 36 -1.97 -12.34 9.95
CA ILE A 36 -0.84 -13.10 9.40
C ILE A 36 0.22 -12.12 8.88
N MET A 37 1.49 -12.45 9.14
CA MET A 37 2.61 -11.55 8.94
C MET A 37 3.67 -12.15 8.03
N ALA A 38 4.22 -11.35 7.11
CA ALA A 38 5.51 -11.60 6.51
C ALA A 38 6.57 -10.64 7.09
N SER A 39 7.84 -11.03 7.08
CA SER A 39 8.94 -10.14 7.45
C SER A 39 9.94 -10.03 6.30
N THR A 40 10.48 -8.83 6.10
CA THR A 40 11.50 -8.57 5.08
C THR A 40 12.83 -9.23 5.44
N LEU A 41 13.53 -9.74 4.42
CA LEU A 41 14.88 -10.29 4.54
C LEU A 41 15.88 -9.35 3.85
N THR A 42 17.15 -9.44 4.22
CA THR A 42 18.23 -8.60 3.66
C THR A 42 18.49 -8.83 2.17
N GLY A 43 18.04 -9.96 1.60
CA GLY A 43 18.23 -10.30 0.19
C GLY A 43 17.09 -11.18 -0.31
N GLY A 44 17.12 -11.56 -1.59
CA GLY A 44 16.03 -12.27 -2.26
C GLY A 44 15.19 -11.36 -3.15
N ALA A 45 14.26 -11.96 -3.88
CA ALA A 45 13.50 -11.28 -4.94
C ALA A 45 12.80 -9.99 -4.48
N PHE A 46 12.21 -9.97 -3.27
CA PHE A 46 11.59 -8.76 -2.72
C PHE A 46 12.61 -7.62 -2.51
N ALA A 47 13.76 -7.90 -1.91
CA ALA A 47 14.80 -6.90 -1.67
C ALA A 47 15.41 -6.40 -2.99
N GLU A 48 15.64 -7.31 -3.95
CA GLU A 48 16.08 -6.97 -5.31
C GLU A 48 15.06 -6.07 -6.02
N PHE A 49 13.76 -6.37 -5.89
CA PHE A 49 12.68 -5.59 -6.47
C PHE A 49 12.58 -4.18 -5.86
N VAL A 50 12.63 -4.07 -4.54
CA VAL A 50 12.65 -2.77 -3.84
C VAL A 50 13.86 -1.95 -4.27
N ASN A 51 15.05 -2.57 -4.39
CA ASN A 51 16.24 -1.88 -4.85
C ASN A 51 16.13 -1.45 -6.33
N ALA A 52 15.63 -2.31 -7.21
CA ALA A 52 15.48 -2.03 -8.64
C ALA A 52 14.48 -0.89 -8.93
N THR A 53 13.44 -0.78 -8.10
CA THR A 53 12.44 0.31 -8.17
C THR A 53 12.82 1.52 -7.31
N ALA A 54 13.98 1.48 -6.64
CA ALA A 54 14.40 2.46 -5.64
C ALA A 54 13.31 2.78 -4.59
N ASN A 55 12.50 1.78 -4.23
CA ASN A 55 11.30 1.92 -3.40
C ASN A 55 10.42 3.12 -3.80
N THR A 56 10.27 3.36 -5.11
CA THR A 56 9.49 4.50 -5.64
C THR A 56 8.07 4.05 -6.03
N SER A 57 7.09 4.91 -5.79
CA SER A 57 5.74 4.78 -6.37
C SER A 57 5.60 5.78 -7.50
N LEU A 58 5.17 5.29 -8.67
CA LEU A 58 4.77 6.12 -9.81
C LEU A 58 3.27 6.34 -9.70
N LEU A 59 2.89 7.57 -9.45
CA LEU A 59 1.56 7.95 -9.00
C LEU A 59 0.86 8.79 -10.06
N THR A 60 -0.44 8.63 -10.11
CA THR A 60 -1.35 9.41 -10.93
C THR A 60 -2.05 10.44 -10.06
N HIS A 61 -1.94 11.72 -10.42
CA HIS A 61 -2.67 12.80 -9.78
C HIS A 61 -3.22 13.75 -10.82
N ASN A 62 -4.54 13.85 -10.95
CA ASN A 62 -5.16 14.66 -12.01
C ASN A 62 -4.65 14.27 -13.43
N SER A 63 -4.19 13.02 -13.60
CA SER A 63 -3.71 12.44 -14.86
C SER A 63 -4.16 10.99 -15.04
N SER A 64 -4.29 10.54 -16.29
CA SER A 64 -4.53 9.14 -16.66
C SER A 64 -3.24 8.31 -16.81
N LEU A 65 -2.07 8.98 -16.75
CA LEU A 65 -0.75 8.38 -16.79
C LEU A 65 0.07 8.85 -15.59
N PRO A 66 1.05 8.07 -15.10
CA PRO A 66 1.91 8.52 -14.01
C PRO A 66 2.52 9.88 -14.33
N ASN A 67 2.37 10.83 -13.41
CA ASN A 67 2.86 12.20 -13.55
C ASN A 67 3.51 12.72 -12.25
N PHE A 68 3.58 11.87 -11.23
CA PHE A 68 4.17 12.17 -9.94
C PHE A 68 4.96 10.95 -9.46
N ALA A 69 6.19 11.14 -9.01
CA ALA A 69 7.00 10.06 -8.43
C ALA A 69 7.25 10.35 -6.95
N TYR A 70 6.99 9.35 -6.10
CA TYR A 70 7.26 9.45 -4.67
C TYR A 70 8.21 8.33 -4.24
N THR A 71 9.44 8.71 -3.87
CA THR A 71 10.48 7.77 -3.40
C THR A 71 10.38 7.62 -1.89
N HIS A 72 10.12 6.39 -1.44
CA HIS A 72 10.01 6.06 -0.02
C HIS A 72 11.41 5.78 0.56
N PRO A 73 11.62 5.99 1.87
CA PRO A 73 12.85 5.58 2.55
C PRO A 73 13.19 4.09 2.34
N PRO A 74 14.45 3.68 2.47
CA PRO A 74 14.83 2.26 2.39
C PRO A 74 14.04 1.40 3.38
N VAL A 75 13.61 0.21 2.95
CA VAL A 75 12.84 -0.72 3.78
C VAL A 75 13.80 -1.47 4.72
N PRO A 76 13.68 -1.34 6.06
CA PRO A 76 14.55 -2.06 6.98
C PRO A 76 14.37 -3.58 6.88
N THR A 77 15.44 -4.34 7.08
CA THR A 77 15.36 -5.81 7.27
C THR A 77 14.56 -6.14 8.53
N GLY A 78 13.74 -7.19 8.47
CA GLY A 78 12.93 -7.65 9.59
C GLY A 78 11.65 -6.83 9.77
N THR A 79 11.36 -5.87 8.88
CA THR A 79 10.11 -5.10 8.90
C THR A 79 8.92 -6.05 8.88
N PRO A 80 8.04 -6.03 9.90
CA PRO A 80 6.83 -6.82 9.90
C PRO A 80 5.80 -6.19 8.96
N ILE A 81 5.21 -7.03 8.10
CA ILE A 81 4.17 -6.64 7.14
C ILE A 81 2.97 -7.55 7.39
N LEU A 82 1.93 -7.01 8.02
CA LEU A 82 0.67 -7.72 8.24
C LEU A 82 -0.18 -7.70 6.97
N LEU A 83 -0.99 -8.74 6.76
CA LEU A 83 -1.99 -8.74 5.70
C LEU A 83 -2.95 -7.54 5.86
N ASP A 84 -3.44 -7.31 7.08
CA ASP A 84 -4.29 -6.16 7.41
C ASP A 84 -3.64 -4.83 7.04
N ASP A 85 -2.32 -4.71 7.24
CA ASP A 85 -1.64 -3.47 6.94
C ASP A 85 -1.67 -3.13 5.45
N ILE A 86 -1.51 -4.11 4.58
CA ILE A 86 -1.60 -3.85 3.14
C ILE A 86 -3.06 -3.59 2.74
N LEU A 87 -3.99 -4.45 3.18
CA LEU A 87 -5.40 -4.36 2.80
C LEU A 87 -6.06 -3.05 3.24
N SER A 88 -5.68 -2.54 4.42
CA SER A 88 -6.20 -1.28 4.97
C SER A 88 -5.66 -0.03 4.26
N ARG A 89 -4.60 -0.14 3.45
CA ARG A 89 -3.93 0.99 2.78
C ARG A 89 -4.22 1.06 1.29
N LEU A 90 -4.74 0.00 0.68
CA LEU A 90 -5.14 -0.03 -0.73
C LEU A 90 -6.51 0.63 -0.91
N PRO A 91 -6.61 1.82 -1.56
CA PRO A 91 -7.88 2.51 -1.74
C PRO A 91 -8.92 1.70 -2.52
N GLU A 92 -8.46 0.89 -3.47
CA GLU A 92 -9.29 0.02 -4.31
C GLU A 92 -10.05 -1.02 -3.46
N LEU A 93 -9.50 -1.39 -2.30
CA LEU A 93 -10.11 -2.32 -1.35
C LEU A 93 -10.93 -1.61 -0.27
N GLY A 94 -10.84 -0.28 -0.17
CA GLY A 94 -11.27 0.51 0.98
C GLY A 94 -12.75 0.32 1.35
N ALA A 95 -13.63 0.18 0.36
CA ALA A 95 -15.06 -0.04 0.61
C ALA A 95 -15.37 -1.41 1.23
N GLN A 96 -14.73 -2.49 0.77
CA GLN A 96 -14.92 -3.82 1.37
C GLN A 96 -14.15 -3.96 2.67
N TYR A 97 -12.92 -3.43 2.74
CA TYR A 97 -12.15 -3.36 3.98
C TYR A 97 -12.95 -2.66 5.08
N THR A 98 -13.61 -1.56 4.76
CA THR A 98 -14.49 -0.82 5.68
C THR A 98 -15.59 -1.68 6.28
N ARG A 99 -16.25 -2.50 5.46
CA ARG A 99 -17.31 -3.39 5.94
C ARG A 99 -16.78 -4.51 6.82
N TRP A 100 -15.51 -4.89 6.64
CA TRP A 100 -14.85 -5.93 7.41
C TRP A 100 -14.29 -5.42 8.74
N ARG A 101 -13.47 -4.36 8.72
CA ARG A 101 -12.67 -3.90 9.88
C ARG A 101 -12.86 -2.43 10.25
N GLY A 102 -13.69 -1.69 9.52
CA GLY A 102 -13.91 -0.27 9.75
C GLY A 102 -12.85 0.61 9.08
N LEU A 103 -12.42 1.66 9.77
CA LEU A 103 -11.71 2.77 9.13
C LEU A 103 -10.39 2.31 8.47
N PRO A 104 -10.18 2.57 7.17
CA PRO A 104 -8.92 2.25 6.49
C PRO A 104 -7.78 3.16 6.97
N LYS A 105 -6.54 2.77 6.65
CA LYS A 105 -5.29 3.47 7.01
C LYS A 105 -4.76 4.35 5.86
N PHE A 106 -5.66 4.87 5.03
CA PHE A 106 -5.36 5.86 3.99
C PHE A 106 -6.33 7.03 4.06
N CYS A 107 -6.02 8.11 3.35
CA CYS A 107 -6.81 9.32 3.32
C CYS A 107 -6.75 10.00 1.94
N PRO A 108 -7.88 10.32 1.28
CA PRO A 108 -7.88 10.94 -0.04
C PRO A 108 -7.38 12.38 0.00
N VAL A 109 -6.54 12.73 -0.96
CA VAL A 109 -5.99 14.07 -1.18
C VAL A 109 -6.75 14.73 -2.32
N ASP A 110 -7.59 15.69 -1.97
CA ASP A 110 -8.39 16.45 -2.95
C ASP A 110 -7.48 17.41 -3.74
N GLU A 111 -6.51 18.03 -3.06
CA GLU A 111 -5.60 18.98 -3.68
C GLU A 111 -4.23 18.99 -2.98
N LEU A 112 -3.18 19.09 -3.79
CA LEU A 112 -1.79 19.20 -3.35
C LEU A 112 -1.16 20.40 -4.06
N ARG A 113 -0.68 21.39 -3.30
CA ARG A 113 0.05 22.55 -3.86
C ARG A 113 1.41 22.71 -3.19
N ALA A 114 2.47 22.44 -3.93
CA ALA A 114 3.83 22.73 -3.48
C ALA A 114 4.08 24.25 -3.51
N GLN A 115 4.45 24.82 -2.37
CA GLN A 115 4.78 26.24 -2.20
C GLN A 115 5.96 26.40 -1.24
N GLU A 116 7.19 26.41 -1.76
CA GLU A 116 8.37 26.49 -0.89
C GLU A 116 8.28 27.62 0.16
N PRO A 117 8.50 27.34 1.45
CA PRO A 117 9.08 26.11 2.03
C PRO A 117 8.04 25.04 2.48
N THR A 118 6.78 25.18 2.11
CA THR A 118 5.66 24.34 2.55
C THR A 118 4.92 23.63 1.41
N THR A 119 4.14 22.62 1.75
CA THR A 119 3.15 22.03 0.84
C THR A 119 1.79 22.21 1.49
N ASP A 120 0.86 22.84 0.77
CA ASP A 120 -0.54 22.89 1.18
C ASP A 120 -1.25 21.60 0.72
N ILE A 121 -1.98 20.98 1.64
CA ILE A 121 -2.69 19.71 1.41
C ILE A 121 -4.14 19.85 1.85
N TRP A 122 -5.06 19.53 0.94
CA TRP A 122 -6.50 19.47 1.21
C TRP A 122 -6.97 18.02 1.19
N ILE A 123 -7.74 17.68 2.20
CA ILE A 123 -8.20 16.32 2.48
C ILE A 123 -9.72 16.31 2.60
N SER A 124 -10.39 15.39 1.90
CA SER A 124 -11.84 15.17 2.08
C SER A 124 -12.14 14.55 3.44
N GLN A 125 -13.07 15.14 4.18
CA GLN A 125 -13.49 14.63 5.49
C GLN A 125 -14.35 13.38 5.43
N LYS A 126 -14.76 12.93 4.23
CA LYS A 126 -15.63 11.77 4.07
C LYS A 126 -14.87 10.62 3.42
N LEU A 127 -14.76 9.50 4.14
CA LEU A 127 -14.09 8.30 3.67
C LEU A 127 -14.97 7.07 3.93
N HIS A 128 -15.55 6.51 2.87
CA HIS A 128 -16.39 5.29 2.92
C HIS A 128 -17.49 5.30 4.00
N GLY A 129 -18.10 6.46 4.25
CA GLY A 129 -19.15 6.62 5.26
C GLY A 129 -18.64 7.01 6.65
N PHE A 130 -17.34 7.14 6.85
CA PHE A 130 -16.74 7.73 8.04
C PHE A 130 -16.46 9.22 7.85
N THR A 131 -16.53 9.95 8.95
CA THR A 131 -15.98 11.31 9.05
C THR A 131 -14.57 11.20 9.62
N ILE A 132 -13.58 11.73 8.91
CA ILE A 132 -12.22 11.86 9.41
C ILE A 132 -12.01 13.26 9.98
N ASP A 133 -11.21 13.34 11.05
CA ASP A 133 -10.89 14.56 11.75
C ASP A 133 -9.38 14.83 11.75
N ARG A 134 -8.97 15.92 12.41
CA ARG A 134 -7.56 16.29 12.53
C ARG A 134 -6.73 15.23 13.24
N GLN A 135 -7.27 14.59 14.28
CA GLN A 135 -6.56 13.57 15.04
C GLN A 135 -6.27 12.35 14.16
N PHE A 136 -7.21 11.97 13.30
CA PHE A 136 -6.99 10.92 12.30
C PHE A 136 -5.83 11.27 11.38
N ILE A 137 -5.78 12.50 10.84
CA ILE A 137 -4.70 12.94 9.94
C ILE A 137 -3.37 13.05 10.67
N GLU A 138 -3.34 13.61 11.89
CA GLU A 138 -2.12 13.72 12.71
C GLU A 138 -1.47 12.35 12.94
N ALA A 139 -2.27 11.29 13.08
CA ALA A 139 -1.77 9.92 13.27
C ALA A 139 -1.00 9.33 12.07
N PHE A 140 -0.97 10.03 10.92
CA PHE A 140 -0.20 9.63 9.74
C PHE A 140 1.22 10.20 9.77
N PHE A 141 1.46 11.23 10.57
CA PHE A 141 2.75 11.88 10.70
C PHE A 141 3.54 11.25 11.83
N THR A 142 4.72 10.70 11.53
CA THR A 142 5.60 10.06 12.51
C THR A 142 6.83 10.88 12.85
N THR A 143 7.31 11.70 11.92
CA THR A 143 8.55 12.49 12.04
C THR A 143 8.30 13.99 12.14
N SER A 144 7.09 14.44 11.83
CA SER A 144 6.72 15.87 11.81
C SER A 144 5.29 16.07 12.34
N SER A 145 4.79 17.30 12.29
CA SER A 145 3.40 17.60 12.61
C SER A 145 2.80 18.54 11.55
N PRO A 146 1.59 18.27 11.06
CA PRO A 146 0.91 19.16 10.14
C PRO A 146 0.46 20.44 10.87
N ILE A 147 0.48 21.57 10.17
CA ILE A 147 -0.02 22.85 10.68
C ILE A 147 -1.41 23.09 10.09
N PHE A 148 -2.46 22.67 10.80
CA PHE A 148 -3.85 22.84 10.37
C PHE A 148 -4.23 24.31 10.23
N GLN A 149 -4.84 24.63 9.10
CA GLN A 149 -5.25 25.99 8.75
C GLN A 149 -6.78 26.12 8.80
N SER A 150 -7.51 25.11 8.30
CA SER A 150 -8.98 25.13 8.27
C SER A 150 -9.56 23.72 8.36
N ASP A 151 -10.81 23.67 8.80
CA ASP A 151 -11.65 22.47 8.92
C ASP A 151 -13.09 22.92 8.67
N GLN A 152 -13.45 23.04 7.39
CA GLN A 152 -14.74 23.59 6.93
C GLN A 152 -15.13 22.94 5.60
N ASN A 153 -16.42 22.96 5.26
CA ASN A 153 -16.94 22.49 3.97
C ASN A 153 -16.64 21.01 3.63
N ASN A 154 -16.60 20.13 4.62
CA ASN A 154 -16.19 18.72 4.47
C ASN A 154 -14.73 18.56 4.00
N GLN A 155 -13.86 19.53 4.24
CA GLN A 155 -12.44 19.49 3.92
C GLN A 155 -11.58 19.93 5.11
N ILE A 156 -10.46 19.24 5.30
CA ILE A 156 -9.40 19.65 6.21
C ILE A 156 -8.22 20.14 5.38
N TRP A 157 -7.75 21.34 5.69
CA TRP A 157 -6.57 21.93 5.06
C TRP A 157 -5.47 22.11 6.09
N TYR A 158 -4.27 21.66 5.74
CA TYR A 158 -3.07 21.89 6.53
C TYR A 158 -1.86 22.19 5.66
N LYS A 159 -0.85 22.79 6.29
CA LYS A 159 0.48 22.97 5.72
C LYS A 159 1.43 21.92 6.28
N SER A 160 2.29 21.38 5.43
CA SER A 160 3.40 20.52 5.84
C SER A 160 4.71 20.94 5.18
N SER A 161 5.81 20.31 5.58
CA SER A 161 7.14 20.50 4.99
C SER A 161 7.15 20.07 3.52
N THR A 162 7.97 20.72 2.69
CA THR A 162 8.23 20.24 1.32
C THR A 162 9.18 19.04 1.28
N LYS A 163 9.85 18.71 2.38
CA LYS A 163 10.74 17.57 2.45
C LYS A 163 9.92 16.28 2.49
N SER A 164 10.16 15.39 1.54
CA SER A 164 9.48 14.09 1.48
C SER A 164 9.65 13.25 2.75
N SER A 165 10.79 13.37 3.45
CA SER A 165 11.04 12.69 4.73
C SER A 165 10.09 13.09 5.87
N ASP A 166 9.47 14.26 5.75
CA ASP A 166 8.60 14.84 6.76
C ASP A 166 7.12 14.62 6.41
N LEU A 167 6.83 14.11 5.21
CA LEU A 167 5.49 13.82 4.72
C LEU A 167 5.14 12.34 4.96
N PRO A 168 3.86 12.03 5.26
CA PRO A 168 3.38 10.66 5.18
C PRO A 168 3.54 10.12 3.75
N PRO A 169 3.67 8.80 3.60
CA PRO A 169 3.78 8.18 2.28
C PRO A 169 2.53 8.42 1.44
N PHE A 170 2.72 8.58 0.13
CA PHE A 170 1.64 8.69 -0.84
C PHE A 170 1.53 7.42 -1.68
N TRP A 171 0.29 7.02 -1.96
CA TRP A 171 -0.09 6.19 -3.10
C TRP A 171 -1.10 6.95 -3.96
N ASP A 172 -1.58 6.31 -5.02
CA ASP A 172 -2.74 6.76 -5.78
C ASP A 172 -3.89 5.77 -5.62
N HIS A 173 -5.09 6.22 -5.97
CA HIS A 173 -6.27 5.39 -6.17
C HIS A 173 -6.55 5.36 -7.68
N ARG A 174 -6.56 4.16 -8.25
CA ARG A 174 -6.82 3.97 -9.69
C ARG A 174 -8.15 3.26 -9.88
N ASN A 175 -8.95 3.77 -10.81
CA ASN A 175 -10.21 3.15 -11.19
C ASN A 175 -10.20 2.83 -12.69
N HIS A 176 -10.83 1.72 -13.09
CA HIS A 176 -10.96 1.30 -14.48
C HIS A 176 -11.98 2.11 -15.29
N ALA A 177 -12.64 3.11 -14.70
CA ALA A 177 -13.57 3.95 -15.45
C ALA A 177 -12.87 4.62 -16.64
N PHE A 178 -13.50 4.61 -17.82
CA PHE A 178 -12.94 5.27 -19.00
C PHE A 178 -12.70 6.76 -18.72
N GLY A 179 -11.47 7.23 -18.94
CA GLY A 179 -11.08 8.60 -18.59
C GLY A 179 -10.89 8.82 -17.09
N ALA A 180 -10.79 7.74 -16.29
CA ALA A 180 -10.44 7.85 -14.88
C ALA A 180 -9.09 8.55 -14.74
N VAL A 181 -9.11 9.48 -13.81
CA VAL A 181 -7.97 10.30 -13.45
C VAL A 181 -7.56 9.83 -12.06
N GLY A 182 -6.27 9.64 -11.84
CA GLY A 182 -5.79 9.18 -10.54
C GLY A 182 -5.97 10.21 -9.45
N ASP A 183 -6.34 9.74 -8.27
CA ASP A 183 -6.42 10.53 -7.05
C ASP A 183 -5.27 10.16 -6.12
N LEU A 184 -4.61 11.14 -5.50
CA LEU A 184 -3.59 10.85 -4.50
C LEU A 184 -4.25 10.44 -3.19
N VAL A 185 -3.59 9.55 -2.47
CA VAL A 185 -3.94 9.20 -1.10
C VAL A 185 -2.72 9.30 -0.21
N LEU A 186 -2.90 9.85 0.99
CA LEU A 186 -1.95 9.74 2.08
C LEU A 186 -2.13 8.39 2.78
N LEU A 187 -1.05 7.86 3.31
CA LEU A 187 -1.06 6.57 4.00
C LEU A 187 -0.43 6.70 5.37
N LYS A 188 -0.90 5.88 6.30
CA LYS A 188 -0.14 5.61 7.52
C LYS A 188 1.06 4.73 7.19
N ASP A 189 2.18 4.87 7.90
CA ASP A 189 3.34 3.99 7.71
C ASP A 189 3.07 2.54 8.16
N PHE A 190 3.90 1.59 7.74
CA PHE A 190 3.87 0.17 8.13
C PHE A 190 4.62 -0.05 9.46
N GLY A 191 4.25 0.69 10.51
CA GLY A 191 4.87 0.54 11.83
C GLY A 191 6.34 0.96 11.83
N GLY A 192 6.64 2.12 11.23
CA GLY A 192 8.00 2.66 11.09
C GLY A 192 8.68 2.38 9.76
N ALA A 193 8.04 1.63 8.85
CA ALA A 193 8.53 1.41 7.49
C ALA A 193 7.58 2.02 6.45
N GLN A 194 8.11 2.38 5.28
CA GLN A 194 7.32 2.87 4.16
C GLN A 194 7.60 1.99 2.94
N LEU A 195 6.52 1.44 2.35
CA LEU A 195 6.60 0.62 1.16
C LEU A 195 6.04 1.41 -0.02
N SER A 196 6.73 1.34 -1.15
CA SER A 196 6.12 1.75 -2.41
C SER A 196 4.89 0.90 -2.72
N LYS A 197 3.94 1.45 -3.49
CA LYS A 197 2.75 0.74 -3.94
C LYS A 197 3.11 -0.62 -4.56
N PRO A 198 4.03 -0.71 -5.55
CA PRO A 198 4.41 -2.01 -6.11
C PRO A 198 5.07 -2.95 -5.10
N ALA A 199 5.88 -2.46 -4.16
CA ALA A 199 6.48 -3.31 -3.13
C ALA A 199 5.41 -3.88 -2.19
N ALA A 200 4.45 -3.08 -1.75
CA ALA A 200 3.33 -3.56 -0.91
C ALA A 200 2.47 -4.60 -1.64
N VAL A 201 2.23 -4.42 -2.95
CA VAL A 201 1.46 -5.38 -3.75
C VAL A 201 2.23 -6.67 -3.99
N LEU A 202 3.55 -6.62 -4.17
CA LEU A 202 4.39 -7.82 -4.20
C LEU A 202 4.36 -8.57 -2.85
N ALA A 203 4.41 -7.86 -1.73
CA ALA A 203 4.28 -8.46 -0.41
C ALA A 203 2.90 -9.11 -0.20
N LEU A 204 1.83 -8.47 -0.71
CA LEU A 204 0.47 -9.02 -0.70
C LEU A 204 0.40 -10.32 -1.52
N ALA A 205 0.92 -10.31 -2.74
CA ALA A 205 0.99 -11.49 -3.60
C ALA A 205 1.74 -12.66 -2.92
N TYR A 206 2.87 -12.34 -2.26
CA TYR A 206 3.62 -13.32 -1.47
C TYR A 206 2.77 -13.90 -0.32
N ILE A 207 2.15 -13.04 0.50
CA ILE A 207 1.32 -13.49 1.63
C ILE A 207 0.16 -14.37 1.15
N LEU A 208 -0.57 -13.96 0.12
CA LEU A 208 -1.69 -14.74 -0.42
C LEU A 208 -1.21 -16.07 -1.05
N GLY A 209 -0.10 -16.05 -1.78
CA GLY A 209 0.48 -17.26 -2.36
C GLY A 209 0.98 -18.25 -1.31
N MET A 210 1.64 -17.77 -0.26
CA MET A 210 2.10 -18.62 0.85
C MET A 210 0.93 -19.19 1.67
N LEU A 211 -0.18 -18.45 1.77
CA LEU A 211 -1.42 -18.93 2.43
C LEU A 211 -1.97 -20.17 1.73
N VAL A 212 -2.10 -20.10 0.40
CA VAL A 212 -2.59 -21.24 -0.39
C VAL A 212 -1.59 -22.40 -0.38
N ARG A 213 -0.29 -22.11 -0.47
CA ARG A 213 0.77 -23.14 -0.57
C ARG A 213 0.99 -23.90 0.73
N TYR A 214 1.08 -23.21 1.86
CA TYR A 214 1.47 -23.81 3.14
C TYR A 214 0.29 -24.06 4.08
N PHE A 215 -0.83 -23.37 3.90
CA PHE A 215 -2.03 -23.53 4.72
C PHE A 215 -3.29 -23.78 3.86
N PRO A 216 -3.26 -24.73 2.90
CA PRO A 216 -4.37 -24.95 1.96
C PRO A 216 -5.69 -25.29 2.66
N SER A 217 -5.65 -26.04 3.77
CA SER A 217 -6.87 -26.35 4.54
C SER A 217 -7.47 -25.09 5.18
N LYS A 218 -6.64 -24.16 5.66
CA LYS A 218 -7.12 -22.89 6.25
C LYS A 218 -7.68 -21.97 5.17
N TRP A 219 -7.04 -21.93 4.00
CA TRP A 219 -7.57 -21.27 2.81
C TRP A 219 -8.95 -21.83 2.42
N MET A 220 -9.10 -23.15 2.34
CA MET A 220 -10.39 -23.77 2.03
C MET A 220 -11.47 -23.46 3.06
N SER A 221 -11.12 -23.44 4.35
CA SER A 221 -12.05 -23.05 5.41
C SER A 221 -12.45 -21.56 5.33
N LEU A 222 -11.55 -20.67 4.91
CA LEU A 222 -11.89 -19.26 4.62
C LEU A 222 -12.89 -19.17 3.46
N VAL A 223 -12.59 -19.85 2.34
CA VAL A 223 -13.46 -19.85 1.14
C VAL A 223 -14.85 -20.43 1.45
N ARG A 224 -14.93 -21.43 2.32
CA ARG A 224 -16.20 -22.04 2.77
C ARG A 224 -16.90 -21.26 3.88
N ASN A 225 -16.34 -20.12 4.30
CA ASN A 225 -16.83 -19.32 5.41
C ASN A 225 -16.92 -20.09 6.75
N GLU A 226 -16.08 -21.11 6.94
CA GLU A 226 -16.01 -21.92 8.17
C GLU A 226 -15.27 -21.18 9.30
N ILE A 227 -14.42 -20.21 8.95
CA ILE A 227 -13.67 -19.37 9.91
C ILE A 227 -14.50 -18.17 10.39
N GLY A 228 -15.69 -17.94 9.80
CA GLY A 228 -16.57 -16.83 10.16
C GLY A 228 -15.96 -15.46 9.89
N ASP A 229 -15.04 -15.37 8.93
CA ASP A 229 -14.29 -14.17 8.62
C ASP A 229 -14.99 -13.39 7.49
N ALA A 230 -15.53 -12.21 7.83
CA ALA A 230 -16.12 -11.28 6.87
C ALA A 230 -15.09 -10.69 5.88
N GLY A 231 -13.81 -11.07 5.99
CA GLY A 231 -12.72 -10.62 5.14
C GLY A 231 -12.65 -11.27 3.76
N LEU A 232 -13.37 -12.38 3.49
CA LEU A 232 -13.29 -13.07 2.20
C LEU A 232 -13.54 -12.12 1.00
N PRO A 233 -14.58 -11.26 0.97
CA PRO A 233 -14.76 -10.31 -0.13
C PRO A 233 -13.56 -9.37 -0.34
N THR A 234 -12.96 -8.87 0.74
CA THR A 234 -11.77 -8.02 0.66
C THR A 234 -10.55 -8.80 0.13
N ILE A 235 -10.40 -10.07 0.52
CA ILE A 235 -9.31 -10.93 0.06
C ILE A 235 -9.48 -11.29 -1.42
N LEU A 236 -10.70 -11.56 -1.88
CA LEU A 236 -10.97 -11.81 -3.29
C LEU A 236 -10.64 -10.57 -4.15
N LEU A 237 -11.08 -9.39 -3.72
CA LEU A 237 -10.68 -8.13 -4.40
C LEU A 237 -9.17 -7.91 -4.34
N ALA A 238 -8.49 -8.30 -3.26
CA ALA A 238 -7.04 -8.20 -3.17
C ALA A 238 -6.33 -9.13 -4.17
N ILE A 239 -6.88 -10.33 -4.41
CA ILE A 239 -6.37 -11.26 -5.44
C ILE A 239 -6.56 -10.67 -6.83
N GLU A 240 -7.76 -10.17 -7.15
CA GLU A 240 -8.05 -9.50 -8.42
C GLU A 240 -7.12 -8.30 -8.62
N TYR A 241 -6.93 -7.49 -7.58
CA TYR A 241 -6.05 -6.34 -7.62
C TYR A 241 -4.59 -6.73 -7.88
N VAL A 242 -4.09 -7.80 -7.25
CA VAL A 242 -2.74 -8.33 -7.54
C VAL A 242 -2.64 -8.79 -8.99
N ASP A 243 -3.64 -9.50 -9.51
CA ASP A 243 -3.62 -10.04 -10.88
C ASP A 243 -3.66 -8.92 -11.95
N GLU A 244 -4.50 -7.91 -11.74
CA GLU A 244 -4.73 -6.84 -12.71
C GLU A 244 -3.70 -5.71 -12.62
N TRP A 245 -3.39 -5.24 -11.41
CA TRP A 245 -2.63 -4.00 -11.21
C TRP A 245 -1.15 -4.23 -10.96
N PHE A 246 -0.73 -5.36 -10.38
CA PHE A 246 0.70 -5.59 -10.16
C PHE A 246 1.52 -5.57 -11.45
N PRO A 247 1.09 -6.24 -12.55
CA PRO A 247 1.82 -6.17 -13.82
C PRO A 247 1.93 -4.75 -14.37
N GLN A 248 0.86 -3.95 -14.23
CA GLN A 248 0.84 -2.56 -14.69
C GLN A 248 1.81 -1.68 -13.90
N LEU A 249 1.79 -1.78 -12.56
CA LEU A 249 2.71 -1.05 -11.69
C LEU A 249 4.19 -1.38 -12.00
N VAL A 250 4.47 -2.63 -12.36
CA VAL A 250 5.80 -3.07 -12.79
C VAL A 250 6.14 -2.51 -14.18
N LEU A 251 5.21 -2.56 -15.12
CA LEU A 251 5.40 -2.02 -16.48
C LEU A 251 5.73 -0.52 -16.45
N GLU A 252 5.04 0.26 -15.62
CA GLU A 252 5.31 1.69 -15.46
C GLU A 252 6.75 1.97 -15.02
N HIS A 253 7.36 1.09 -14.23
CA HIS A 253 8.77 1.22 -13.85
C HIS A 253 9.71 0.93 -15.01
N PHE A 254 9.35 0.02 -15.93
CA PHE A 254 10.11 -0.19 -17.16
C PHE A 254 9.97 0.97 -18.15
N GLU A 255 8.81 1.62 -18.15
CA GLU A 255 8.48 2.74 -19.04
C GLU A 255 8.84 4.11 -18.44
N ARG A 256 9.33 4.16 -17.20
CA ARG A 256 9.64 5.40 -16.47
C ARG A 256 10.43 6.42 -17.31
N ASP A 257 11.50 5.98 -17.96
CA ASP A 257 12.35 6.83 -18.81
C ASP A 257 11.60 7.43 -20.01
N LEU A 258 10.52 6.78 -20.48
CA LEU A 258 9.67 7.26 -21.58
C LEU A 258 8.67 8.32 -21.11
N ILE A 259 8.31 8.31 -19.83
CA ILE A 259 7.29 9.18 -19.22
C ILE A 259 7.91 10.47 -18.65
N GLY A 260 9.24 10.52 -18.52
CA GLY A 260 9.98 11.71 -18.08
C GLY A 260 9.94 11.95 -16.56
N LEU A 261 9.84 10.88 -15.78
CA LEU A 261 9.80 10.87 -14.29
C LEU A 261 11.05 10.24 -13.67
#